data_AF-A0A2V7KVL7-F1
#
_entry.id   AF-A0A2V7KVL7-F1
#
_cell.length_a   1.000
_cell.length_b   1.000
_cell.length_c   1.000
_cell.angle_alpha   90.00
_cell.angle_beta   90.00
_cell.angle_gamma   90.00
#
_symmetry.space_group_name_H-M   'P 1'
#
loop_
_entity.id
_entity.type
_entity.pdbx_description
1 polymer ?
#
loop_
_entity_poly.entity_id
_entity_poly.type
_entity_poly.pdbx_seq_one_letter_code
_entity_poly.pdbx_strand_id
1 'polypeptide(L)'
;TVGRPACQTTVIQESDVDLAQFPVPICWPEDGGPYITLGGVITRSPESGVRNVGMYRVQVLSKNTLAMHWQRHKVGAAHWRVMAERGEKMPVAIALGGDPASIYAASAPLPPT
;
A
#
# COMPACT_ATOMS: atom_id res chain seq x y z
N THR A 1 11.53 5.29 21.73
CA THR A 1 11.74 4.25 20.70
C THR A 1 10.70 3.18 20.89
N VAL A 2 9.93 2.85 19.85
CA VAL A 2 9.07 1.66 19.90
C VAL A 2 10.01 0.45 19.83
N GLY A 3 9.82 -0.55 20.70
CA GLY A 3 10.56 -1.81 20.63
C GLY A 3 10.20 -2.60 19.36
N ARG A 4 10.31 -3.94 19.41
CA ARG A 4 9.86 -4.80 18.30
C ARG A 4 8.32 -4.88 18.29
N PRO A 5 7.61 -4.29 17.31
CA PRO A 5 6.15 -4.38 17.23
C PRO A 5 5.68 -5.78 16.84
N ALA A 6 4.45 -6.14 17.19
CA ALA A 6 3.87 -7.46 16.92
C ALA A 6 3.81 -7.83 15.42
N CYS A 7 3.75 -6.85 14.52
CA CYS A 7 3.79 -7.07 13.07
C CYS A 7 5.16 -7.58 12.57
N GLN A 8 6.19 -7.59 13.41
CA GLN A 8 7.52 -8.11 13.11
C GLN A 8 7.78 -9.49 13.73
N THR A 9 6.76 -10.17 14.27
CA THR A 9 6.92 -11.50 14.87
C THR A 9 7.25 -12.55 13.82
N THR A 10 6.64 -12.46 12.64
CA THR A 10 6.91 -13.30 11.47
C THR A 10 7.36 -12.42 10.32
N VAL A 11 8.48 -12.75 9.70
CA VAL A 11 9.04 -12.01 8.56
C VAL A 11 9.28 -12.98 7.42
N ILE A 12 8.66 -12.70 6.28
CA ILE A 12 8.88 -13.43 5.03
C ILE A 12 9.81 -12.56 4.18
N GLN A 13 11.00 -13.07 3.88
CA GLN A 13 12.00 -12.38 3.08
C GLN A 13 11.67 -12.50 1.59
N GLU A 14 12.24 -11.63 0.76
CA GLU A 14 11.93 -11.50 -0.67
C GLU A 14 11.92 -12.83 -1.45
N SER A 15 12.88 -13.73 -1.18
CA SER A 15 12.98 -15.03 -1.85
C SER A 15 11.78 -15.94 -1.59
N ASP A 16 11.16 -15.78 -0.42
CA ASP A 16 10.14 -16.67 0.13
C ASP A 16 8.74 -16.05 0.02
N VAL A 17 8.62 -14.86 -0.59
CA VAL A 17 7.33 -14.21 -0.80
C VAL A 17 6.50 -15.03 -1.77
N ASP A 18 5.38 -15.54 -1.25
CA ASP A 18 4.27 -16.07 -2.02
C ASP A 18 2.95 -15.48 -1.49
N LEU A 19 2.30 -14.63 -2.28
CA LEU A 19 1.02 -14.02 -1.94
C LEU A 19 -0.13 -15.04 -1.89
N ALA A 20 0.01 -16.22 -2.51
CA ALA A 20 -1.00 -17.27 -2.49
C ALA A 20 -1.17 -17.92 -1.11
N GLN A 21 -0.21 -17.75 -0.20
CA GLN A 21 -0.33 -18.24 1.18
C GLN A 21 -1.35 -17.44 2.02
N PHE A 22 -1.78 -16.26 1.53
CA PHE A 22 -2.77 -15.42 2.19
C PHE A 22 -4.14 -15.58 1.53
N PRO A 23 -5.24 -15.57 2.32
CA PRO A 23 -6.59 -15.72 1.80
C PRO A 23 -7.12 -14.41 1.20
N VAL A 24 -6.49 -13.91 0.13
CA VAL A 24 -6.93 -12.70 -0.56
C VAL A 24 -8.21 -13.02 -1.33
N PRO A 25 -9.34 -12.33 -1.07
CA PRO A 25 -10.62 -12.68 -1.67
C PRO A 25 -10.71 -12.19 -3.12
N ILE A 26 -11.45 -12.94 -3.93
CA ILE A 26 -12.15 -12.42 -5.11
C ILE A 26 -13.49 -11.89 -4.59
N CYS A 27 -13.67 -10.57 -4.57
CA CYS A 27 -14.85 -9.96 -3.95
C CYS A 27 -16.10 -10.12 -4.83
N TRP A 28 -15.92 -10.12 -6.15
CA TRP A 28 -17.01 -10.18 -7.12
C TRP A 28 -16.75 -11.25 -8.19
N PRO A 29 -17.80 -11.90 -8.73
CA PRO A 29 -17.65 -12.95 -9.74
C PRO A 29 -16.85 -12.52 -10.98
N GLU A 30 -16.88 -11.23 -11.33
CA GLU A 30 -16.22 -10.67 -12.51
C GLU A 30 -14.95 -9.88 -12.19
N ASP A 31 -14.47 -9.91 -10.93
CA ASP A 31 -13.18 -9.29 -10.59
C ASP A 31 -12.06 -10.01 -11.38
N GLY A 32 -11.15 -9.25 -12.00
CA GLY A 32 -10.02 -9.78 -12.77
C GLY A 32 -8.96 -10.54 -11.95
N GLY A 33 -9.21 -10.76 -10.66
CA GLY A 33 -8.34 -11.48 -9.74
C GLY A 33 -8.60 -11.13 -8.27
N PRO A 34 -7.81 -11.68 -7.34
CA PRO A 34 -7.92 -11.38 -5.91
C PRO A 34 -7.53 -9.94 -5.58
N TYR A 35 -8.23 -9.32 -4.63
CA TYR A 35 -7.95 -7.96 -4.16
C TYR A 35 -7.76 -7.86 -2.65
N ILE A 36 -6.68 -7.18 -2.27
CA ILE A 36 -6.55 -6.56 -0.94
C ILE A 36 -7.42 -5.32 -0.95
N THR A 37 -8.35 -5.18 0.00
CA THR A 37 -9.41 -4.16 -0.04
C THR A 37 -9.18 -2.95 0.87
N LEU A 38 -8.74 -3.19 2.10
CA LEU A 38 -8.56 -2.15 3.14
C LEU A 38 -7.07 -1.85 3.40
N GLY A 39 -6.30 -1.75 2.32
CA GLY A 39 -4.86 -1.50 2.37
C GLY A 39 -4.52 -0.05 2.71
N GLY A 40 -3.88 0.19 3.86
CA GLY A 40 -3.26 1.46 4.17
C GLY A 40 -1.94 1.59 3.41
N VAL A 41 -1.99 2.26 2.24
CA VAL A 41 -0.83 2.41 1.36
C VAL A 41 -0.03 3.64 1.77
N ILE A 42 1.20 3.39 2.17
CA ILE A 42 2.12 4.36 2.76
C ILE A 42 3.16 4.73 1.72
N THR A 43 3.30 6.04 1.48
CA THR A 43 4.30 6.63 0.58
C THR A 43 4.96 7.81 1.30
N ARG A 44 6.08 8.29 0.76
CA ARG A 44 6.78 9.45 1.28
C ARG A 44 7.08 10.42 0.15
N SER A 45 6.86 11.71 0.39
CA SER A 45 7.26 12.75 -0.56
C SER A 45 8.77 12.67 -0.81
N PRO A 46 9.22 12.60 -2.07
CA PRO A 46 10.64 12.65 -2.42
C PRO A 46 11.28 14.01 -2.14
N GLU A 47 10.47 15.05 -1.90
CA GLU A 47 10.94 16.42 -1.72
C GLU A 47 10.92 16.82 -0.25
N SER A 48 9.77 16.68 0.42
CA SER A 48 9.60 17.11 1.81
C SER A 48 9.86 16.01 2.83
N GLY A 49 9.92 14.75 2.39
CA GLY A 49 9.99 13.61 3.29
C GLY A 49 8.70 13.36 4.08
N VAL A 50 7.62 14.10 3.83
CA VAL A 50 6.35 13.93 4.54
C VAL A 50 5.69 12.62 4.12
N ARG A 51 5.13 11.89 5.10
CA ARG A 51 4.43 10.63 4.87
C ARG A 51 3.00 10.89 4.42
N ASN A 52 2.56 10.15 3.42
CA ASN A 52 1.15 10.03 3.04
C ASN A 52 0.66 8.61 3.32
N VAL A 53 -0.59 8.48 3.77
CA VAL A 53 -1.30 7.20 3.92
C VAL A 53 -2.63 7.32 3.20
N GLY A 54 -2.88 6.44 2.22
CA GLY A 54 -4.15 6.39 1.51
C GLY A 54 -4.71 4.99 1.43
N MET A 55 -6.03 4.86 1.50
CA MET A 55 -6.72 3.57 1.36
C MET A 55 -6.95 3.23 -0.11
N TYR A 56 -6.47 2.06 -0.55
CA TYR A 56 -6.65 1.59 -1.94
C TYR A 56 -6.90 0.08 -2.01
N ARG A 57 -7.67 -0.32 -3.04
CA ARG A 57 -7.70 -1.72 -3.50
C ARG A 57 -6.44 -2.03 -4.28
N VAL A 58 -5.86 -3.20 -4.02
CA VAL A 58 -4.62 -3.67 -4.66
C VAL A 58 -4.83 -5.09 -5.17
N GLN A 59 -4.67 -5.29 -6.47
CA GLN A 59 -4.85 -6.58 -7.14
C GLN A 59 -3.60 -7.45 -7.00
N VAL A 60 -3.78 -8.74 -6.74
CA VAL A 60 -2.70 -9.72 -6.82
C VAL A 60 -2.52 -10.15 -8.27
N LEU A 61 -1.32 -9.98 -8.82
CA LEU A 61 -0.99 -10.39 -10.19
C LEU A 61 -0.15 -11.68 -10.26
N SER A 62 0.72 -11.90 -9.26
CA SER A 62 1.59 -13.08 -9.20
C SER A 62 2.04 -13.34 -7.76
N LYS A 63 2.94 -14.31 -7.54
CA LYS A 63 3.48 -14.66 -6.22
C LYS A 63 4.02 -13.46 -5.42
N ASN A 64 4.53 -12.43 -6.10
CA ASN A 64 5.20 -11.29 -5.46
C ASN A 64 4.91 -9.95 -6.18
N THR A 65 3.89 -9.91 -7.03
CA THR A 65 3.54 -8.71 -7.79
C THR A 65 2.11 -8.28 -7.49
N LEU A 66 1.96 -6.99 -7.20
CA LEU A 66 0.71 -6.32 -6.92
C LEU A 66 0.48 -5.22 -7.95
N ALA A 67 -0.77 -5.00 -8.34
CA ALA A 67 -1.18 -3.85 -9.15
C ALA A 67 -2.12 -2.94 -8.38
N MET A 68 -1.91 -1.64 -8.55
CA MET A 68 -2.71 -0.62 -7.90
C MET A 68 -2.91 0.53 -8.88
N HIS A 69 -4.12 1.08 -8.87
CA HIS A 69 -4.45 2.27 -9.63
C HIS A 69 -4.69 3.44 -8.69
N TRP A 70 -4.00 4.55 -8.93
CA TRP A 70 -4.29 5.82 -8.29
C TRP A 70 -4.91 6.80 -9.26
N GLN A 71 -5.97 7.45 -8.82
CA GLN A 71 -6.47 8.62 -9.51
C GLN A 71 -5.43 9.74 -9.49
N ARG A 72 -5.38 10.53 -10.56
CA ARG A 72 -4.32 11.55 -10.76
C ARG A 72 -4.21 12.57 -9.62
N HIS A 73 -5.32 12.91 -8.96
CA HIS A 73 -5.33 13.92 -7.91
C HIS A 73 -4.93 13.39 -6.52
N LYS A 74 -4.59 12.10 -6.38
CA LYS A 74 -4.18 11.54 -5.08
C LYS A 74 -2.71 11.86 -4.78
N VAL A 75 -2.40 12.13 -3.51
CA VAL A 75 -1.05 12.50 -3.04
C VAL A 75 -0.01 11.43 -3.39
N GLY A 76 -0.32 10.14 -3.21
CA GLY A 76 0.58 9.05 -3.59
C GLY A 76 0.92 9.03 -5.09
N ALA A 77 -0.01 9.41 -5.95
CA ALA A 77 0.23 9.52 -7.39
C ALA A 77 1.13 10.73 -7.73
N ALA A 78 1.06 11.82 -6.96
CA ALA A 78 1.97 12.94 -7.09
C ALA A 78 3.39 12.57 -6.66
N HIS A 79 3.56 11.87 -5.54
CA HIS A 79 4.84 11.34 -5.10
C HIS A 79 5.49 10.45 -6.16
N TRP A 80 4.70 9.53 -6.75
CA TRP A 80 5.17 8.64 -7.81
C TRP A 80 5.65 9.40 -9.04
N ARG A 81 4.94 10.45 -9.49
CA ARG A 81 5.34 11.24 -10.67
C ARG A 81 6.71 11.86 -10.50
N VAL A 82 6.95 12.51 -9.38
CA VAL A 82 8.24 13.17 -9.11
C VAL A 82 9.38 12.16 -9.14
N MET A 83 9.20 10.96 -8.56
CA MET A 83 10.20 9.90 -8.62
C MET A 83 10.34 9.30 -10.03
N ALA A 84 9.23 9.12 -10.75
CA ALA A 84 9.23 8.60 -12.12
C ALA A 84 9.97 9.54 -13.09
N GLU A 85 9.82 10.85 -12.94
CA GLU A 85 10.58 11.87 -13.70
C GLU A 85 12.09 11.78 -13.45
N ARG A 86 12.50 11.27 -12.28
CA ARG A 86 13.90 11.00 -11.92
C ARG A 86 14.37 9.59 -12.30
N GLY A 87 13.51 8.76 -12.89
CA GLY A 87 13.80 7.35 -13.17
C GLY A 87 13.89 6.47 -11.92
N GLU A 88 13.37 6.94 -10.79
CA GLU A 88 13.43 6.26 -9.49
C GLU A 88 12.22 5.35 -9.26
N LYS A 89 12.43 4.24 -8.57
CA LYS A 89 11.33 3.42 -8.03
C LYS A 89 10.85 4.01 -6.72
N MET A 90 9.54 4.21 -6.59
CA MET A 90 8.96 4.71 -5.35
C MET A 90 8.85 3.60 -4.29
N PRO A 91 9.45 3.77 -3.09
CA PRO A 91 9.21 2.88 -1.97
C PRO A 91 7.75 2.98 -1.49
N VAL A 92 7.12 1.82 -1.30
CA VAL A 92 5.73 1.71 -0.83
C VAL A 92 5.66 0.65 0.26
N ALA A 93 4.85 0.91 1.29
CA ALA A 93 4.42 -0.11 2.24
C ALA A 93 2.90 -0.20 2.27
N ILE A 94 2.35 -1.40 2.43
CA ILE A 94 0.91 -1.63 2.57
C ILE A 94 0.68 -2.23 3.95
N ALA A 95 -0.01 -1.50 4.82
CA ALA A 95 -0.38 -1.97 6.15
C ALA A 95 -1.81 -2.52 6.14
N LEU A 96 -1.99 -3.71 6.73
CA LEU A 96 -3.28 -4.39 6.89
C LEU A 96 -3.52 -4.68 8.37
N GLY A 97 -4.77 -4.59 8.82
CA GLY A 97 -5.14 -4.95 10.19
C GLY A 97 -4.59 -4.00 11.28
N GLY A 98 -4.30 -2.75 10.93
CA GLY A 98 -4.00 -1.71 11.91
C GLY A 98 -5.19 -1.36 12.80
N ASP A 99 -5.01 -0.45 13.77
CA ASP A 99 -6.14 -0.02 14.58
C ASP A 99 -7.25 0.60 13.71
N PRO A 100 -8.54 0.42 14.07
CA PRO A 100 -9.65 0.83 13.20
C PRO A 100 -9.64 2.32 12.84
N ALA A 101 -9.18 3.19 13.74
CA ALA A 101 -9.16 4.63 13.51
C ALA A 101 -8.09 5.01 12.49
N SER A 102 -6.88 4.44 12.59
CA SER A 102 -5.80 4.67 11.62
C SER A 102 -6.16 4.15 10.22
N ILE A 103 -6.77 2.96 10.14
CA ILE A 103 -7.21 2.41 8.86
C ILE A 103 -8.30 3.30 8.25
N TYR A 104 -9.30 3.69 9.03
CA TYR A 104 -10.36 4.59 8.57
C TYR A 104 -9.82 5.96 8.14
N ALA A 105 -8.90 6.55 8.91
CA ALA A 105 -8.30 7.85 8.60
C ALA A 105 -7.58 7.89 7.24
N ALA A 106 -7.07 6.75 6.75
CA ALA A 106 -6.48 6.66 5.42
C ALA A 106 -7.46 6.91 4.26
N SER A 107 -8.77 6.90 4.52
CA SER A 107 -9.81 7.26 3.54
C SER A 107 -10.13 8.76 3.53
N ALA A 108 -9.69 9.51 4.55
CA ALA A 108 -10.08 10.89 4.75
C ALA A 108 -9.45 11.83 3.69
N PRO A 109 -10.22 12.73 3.07
CA PRO A 109 -9.72 13.70 2.09
C PRO A 109 -9.08 14.90 2.81
N LEU A 110 -7.94 14.68 3.45
CA LEU A 110 -7.23 15.73 4.17
C LEU A 110 -6.49 16.67 3.20
N PRO A 111 -6.35 17.97 3.55
CA PRO A 111 -5.51 18.88 2.78
C PRO A 111 -4.05 18.41 2.79
N PRO A 112 -3.27 18.79 1.77
CA PRO A 112 -1.83 18.54 1.78
C PRO A 112 -1.19 19.24 2.99
N THR A 113 -0.28 18.51 3.64
CA THR A 113 0.59 18.98 4.73
C THR A 113 1.89 19.54 4.19
#